data_AF-A0A8X6KNL2-F1
#
_entry.id   AF-A0A8X6KNL2-F1
#
_cell.length_a   1.000
_cell.length_b   1.000
_cell.length_c   1.000
_cell.angle_alpha   90.00
_cell.angle_beta   90.00
_cell.angle_gamma   90.00
#
_symmetry.space_group_name_H-M   'P 1'
#
loop_
_entity.id
_entity.type
_entity.pdbx_description
1 polymer ?
#
loop_
_entity_poly.entity_id
_entity_poly.type
_entity_poly.pdbx_seq_one_letter_code
_entity_poly.pdbx_strand_id
1 'polypeptide(L)'
;MEKYLYFKVLLVLDNAGCHNVELDNPNVKIVFLPPNCTSLIQPLDQGVIQTLKMYYTHHLFQTIFDRLENSENKTLTQVWMEFSILDCVRTVSSACVEIKPSTLNACWKPLLPQMVQTIQDDSTISLPVTEIVNIASCLTDEEFAVNHQDVKELVLGEETLDV
;
A
#
# COMPACT_ATOMS: atom_id res chain seq x y z
N MET A 1 -32.24 -7.24 -12.94
CA MET A 1 -31.70 -8.32 -13.79
C MET A 1 -30.68 -9.09 -12.94
N GLU A 2 -31.13 -9.79 -11.90
CA GLU A 2 -30.29 -10.71 -11.12
C GLU A 2 -30.20 -12.02 -11.91
N LYS A 3 -29.23 -12.12 -12.81
CA LYS A 3 -28.95 -13.37 -13.52
C LYS A 3 -27.92 -14.17 -12.72
N TYR A 4 -28.40 -15.25 -12.11
CA TYR A 4 -27.68 -16.43 -11.61
C TYR A 4 -26.17 -16.47 -11.89
N LEU A 5 -25.35 -15.84 -11.04
CA LEU A 5 -23.95 -16.26 -10.92
C LEU A 5 -23.92 -17.52 -10.05
N TYR A 6 -23.30 -18.59 -10.55
CA TYR A 6 -23.10 -19.84 -9.81
C TYR A 6 -22.11 -19.70 -8.64
N PHE A 7 -21.44 -18.55 -8.53
CA PHE A 7 -20.45 -18.21 -7.51
C PHE A 7 -20.77 -16.85 -6.89
N LYS A 8 -20.31 -16.60 -5.65
CA LYS A 8 -20.53 -15.36 -4.91
C LYS A 8 -19.34 -14.40 -4.94
N VAL A 9 -18.13 -14.94 -5.09
CA VAL A 9 -16.87 -14.18 -5.06
C VAL A 9 -16.04 -14.51 -6.30
N LEU A 10 -15.52 -13.48 -6.95
CA LEU A 10 -14.51 -13.59 -7.99
C LEU A 10 -13.14 -13.25 -7.40
N LEU A 11 -12.22 -14.21 -7.38
CA LEU A 11 -10.83 -13.99 -6.98
C LEU A 11 -9.98 -13.84 -8.24
N VAL A 12 -9.39 -12.66 -8.42
CA VAL A 12 -8.51 -12.35 -9.56
C VAL A 12 -7.06 -12.44 -9.10
N LEU A 13 -6.25 -13.28 -9.75
CA LEU A 13 -4.85 -13.54 -9.38
C LEU A 13 -3.92 -13.28 -10.57
N ASP A 14 -2.66 -12.97 -10.28
CA ASP A 14 -1.59 -13.04 -11.28
C ASP A 14 -1.11 -14.49 -11.49
N ASN A 15 -0.17 -14.69 -12.41
CA ASN A 15 0.36 -16.01 -12.75
C ASN A 15 1.59 -16.44 -11.92
N ALA A 16 1.76 -15.92 -10.69
CA ALA A 16 2.86 -16.36 -9.83
C ALA A 16 2.78 -17.87 -9.56
N GLY A 17 3.94 -18.55 -9.58
CA GLY A 17 3.98 -20.02 -9.45
C GLY A 17 3.42 -20.56 -8.14
N CYS A 18 3.37 -19.74 -7.08
CA CYS A 18 2.74 -20.06 -5.81
C CYS A 18 1.20 -20.04 -5.85
N HIS A 19 0.58 -19.50 -6.90
CA HIS A 19 -0.87 -19.44 -7.08
C HIS A 19 -1.47 -20.70 -7.73
N ASN A 20 -0.67 -21.75 -7.97
CA ASN A 20 -1.12 -23.06 -8.40
C ASN A 20 -1.83 -23.84 -7.27
N VAL A 21 -2.84 -23.21 -6.65
CA VAL A 21 -3.64 -23.78 -5.58
C VAL A 21 -5.05 -24.03 -6.10
N GLU A 22 -5.49 -25.28 -6.05
CA GLU A 22 -6.90 -25.63 -6.30
C GLU A 22 -7.73 -25.25 -5.07
N LEU A 23 -8.56 -24.21 -5.19
CA LEU A 23 -9.54 -23.85 -4.17
C LEU A 23 -10.86 -24.54 -4.48
N ASP A 24 -11.17 -25.61 -3.75
CA ASP A 24 -12.45 -26.31 -3.86
C ASP A 24 -13.55 -25.60 -3.05
N ASN A 25 -14.02 -24.46 -3.56
CA ASN A 25 -15.17 -23.76 -2.99
C ASN A 25 -16.15 -23.35 -4.10
N PRO A 26 -17.38 -23.89 -4.13
CA PRO A 26 -18.35 -23.60 -5.19
C PRO A 26 -18.80 -22.13 -5.22
N ASN A 27 -18.59 -21.37 -4.14
CA ASN A 27 -18.93 -19.96 -4.09
C ASN A 27 -17.80 -19.04 -4.56
N VAL A 28 -16.60 -19.56 -4.84
CA VAL A 28 -15.44 -18.77 -5.27
C VAL A 28 -15.02 -19.19 -6.67
N LYS A 29 -15.00 -18.23 -7.59
CA LYS A 29 -14.42 -18.42 -8.92
C LYS A 29 -13.04 -17.77 -8.96
N ILE A 30 -12.01 -18.55 -9.28
CA ILE A 30 -10.67 -18.01 -9.53
C ILE A 30 -10.52 -17.68 -11.01
N VAL A 31 -9.96 -16.51 -11.33
CA VAL A 31 -9.57 -16.10 -12.67
C VAL A 31 -8.16 -15.56 -12.63
N PHE A 32 -7.30 -16.10 -13.50
CA PHE A 32 -5.94 -15.61 -13.68
C PHE A 32 -5.92 -14.49 -14.73
N LEU A 33 -5.15 -13.44 -14.47
CA LEU A 33 -4.86 -12.41 -15.45
C LEU A 33 -4.05 -13.01 -16.62
N PRO A 34 -4.12 -12.43 -17.83
CA PRO A 34 -3.21 -12.81 -18.90
C PRO A 34 -1.75 -12.66 -18.46
N PRO A 35 -0.84 -13.53 -18.94
CA PRO A 35 0.58 -13.41 -18.63
C PRO A 35 1.12 -12.04 -19.07
N ASN A 36 2.10 -11.52 -18.33
CA ASN A 36 2.78 -10.25 -18.61
C ASN A 36 1.86 -9.01 -18.63
N CYS A 37 0.68 -9.09 -18.02
CA CYS A 37 -0.26 -7.96 -17.93
C CYS A 37 -0.41 -7.43 -16.49
N THR A 38 0.26 -8.01 -15.50
CA THR A 38 0.07 -7.67 -14.07
C THR A 38 0.25 -6.17 -13.83
N SER A 39 1.38 -5.60 -14.27
CA SER A 39 1.65 -4.17 -14.15
C SER A 39 0.66 -3.26 -14.89
N LEU A 40 -0.07 -3.78 -15.90
CA LEU A 40 -1.00 -3.00 -16.72
C LEU A 40 -2.43 -2.99 -16.19
N ILE A 41 -2.88 -4.11 -15.60
CA ILE A 41 -4.29 -4.28 -15.24
C ILE A 41 -4.52 -4.84 -13.84
N GLN A 42 -3.51 -5.33 -13.13
CA GLN A 42 -3.70 -5.83 -11.78
C GLN A 42 -3.95 -4.65 -10.82
N PRO A 43 -5.08 -4.60 -10.11
CA PRO A 43 -5.42 -3.45 -9.27
C PRO A 43 -4.38 -3.16 -8.17
N LEU A 44 -3.70 -4.20 -7.67
CA LEU A 44 -2.65 -4.03 -6.66
C LEU A 44 -1.48 -3.19 -7.20
N ASP A 45 -1.00 -3.54 -8.40
CA ASP A 45 0.04 -2.81 -9.13
C ASP A 45 -0.44 -1.46 -9.69
N GLN A 46 -1.75 -1.29 -9.92
CA GLN A 46 -2.34 -0.03 -10.41
C GLN A 46 -2.47 1.06 -9.33
N GLY A 47 -1.71 0.96 -8.23
CA GLY A 47 -1.57 2.02 -7.24
C GLY A 47 -2.03 1.67 -5.82
N VAL A 48 -2.63 0.50 -5.57
CA VAL A 48 -2.99 0.11 -4.19
C VAL A 48 -1.73 -0.13 -3.35
N ILE A 49 -0.73 -0.84 -3.89
CA ILE A 49 0.54 -1.08 -3.19
C ILE A 49 1.27 0.24 -2.94
N GLN A 50 1.36 1.11 -3.96
CA GLN A 50 1.99 2.43 -3.83
C GLN A 50 1.29 3.29 -2.75
N THR A 51 -0.04 3.32 -2.75
CA THR A 51 -0.82 4.05 -1.75
C THR A 51 -0.60 3.49 -0.34
N LEU A 52 -0.58 2.16 -0.20
CA LEU A 52 -0.32 1.51 1.08
C LEU A 52 1.08 1.83 1.60
N LYS A 53 2.11 1.78 0.75
CA LYS A 53 3.50 2.16 1.09
C LYS A 53 3.60 3.61 1.55
N MET A 54 2.89 4.51 0.88
CA MET A 54 2.85 5.92 1.24
C MET A 54 2.32 6.13 2.65
N TYR A 55 1.13 5.61 2.95
CA TYR A 55 0.54 5.73 4.29
C TYR A 55 1.35 4.99 5.36
N TYR A 56 1.85 3.79 5.04
CA TYR A 56 2.71 3.05 5.96
C TYR A 56 3.97 3.84 6.32
N THR A 57 4.64 4.42 5.33
CA THR A 57 5.87 5.20 5.54
C THR A 57 5.61 6.45 6.35
N HIS A 58 4.49 7.14 6.09
CA HIS A 58 4.06 8.28 6.89
C HIS A 58 3.88 7.92 8.36
N HIS A 59 3.06 6.89 8.66
CA HIS A 59 2.82 6.44 10.02
C HIS A 59 4.08 5.94 10.72
N LEU A 60 4.96 5.24 9.98
CA LEU A 60 6.24 4.79 10.49
C LEU A 60 7.07 6.00 10.94
N PHE A 61 7.30 6.96 10.06
CA PHE A 61 8.12 8.13 10.37
C PHE A 61 7.51 8.97 11.48
N GLN A 62 6.19 9.16 11.47
CA GLN A 62 5.50 9.87 12.54
C GLN A 62 5.64 9.15 13.88
N THR A 63 5.49 7.82 13.92
CA THR A 63 5.68 7.04 15.14
C THR A 63 7.11 7.16 15.69
N ILE A 64 8.12 7.10 14.81
CA ILE A 64 9.52 7.25 15.21
C ILE A 64 9.79 8.67 15.72
N PHE A 65 9.27 9.69 15.02
CA PHE A 65 9.38 11.09 15.40
C PHE A 65 8.75 11.35 16.78
N ASP A 66 7.52 10.92 16.98
CA ASP A 66 6.79 11.10 18.24
C ASP A 66 7.51 10.39 19.39
N ARG A 67 8.05 9.19 19.18
CA ARG A 67 8.82 8.47 20.20
C ARG A 67 10.13 9.19 20.54
N LEU A 68 10.79 9.79 19.55
CA LEU A 68 12.02 10.54 19.75
C LEU A 68 11.76 11.82 20.56
N GLU A 69 10.72 12.59 20.21
CA GLU A 69 10.33 13.80 20.95
C GLU A 69 9.93 13.51 22.41
N ASN A 70 9.29 12.36 22.64
CA ASN A 70 8.82 11.97 23.98
C ASN A 70 9.85 11.17 24.80
N SER A 71 11.05 10.90 24.27
CA SER A 71 12.08 10.12 24.96
C SER A 71 13.18 11.04 25.51
N GLU A 72 13.32 11.10 26.83
CA GLU A 72 14.49 11.74 27.44
C GLU A 72 15.73 10.86 27.21
N ASN A 73 16.63 11.31 26.32
CA ASN A 73 17.95 10.72 26.03
C ASN A 73 18.00 9.45 25.16
N LYS A 74 17.04 9.26 24.25
CA LYS A 74 17.20 8.22 23.21
C LYS A 74 17.72 8.80 21.90
N THR A 75 18.61 8.06 21.25
CA THR A 75 19.01 8.36 19.86
C THR A 75 17.97 7.85 18.87
N LEU A 76 18.03 8.32 17.62
CA LEU A 76 17.17 7.82 16.55
C LEU A 76 17.33 6.32 16.37
N THR A 77 18.57 5.83 16.36
CA THR A 77 18.89 4.39 16.27
C THR A 77 18.22 3.58 17.37
N GLN A 78 18.22 4.06 18.61
CA GLN A 78 17.57 3.35 19.73
C GLN A 78 16.05 3.29 19.56
N VAL A 79 15.41 4.40 19.18
CA VAL A 79 13.96 4.44 18.92
C VAL A 79 13.58 3.53 17.74
N TRP A 80 14.39 3.53 16.68
CA TRP A 80 14.20 2.67 15.52
C TRP A 80 14.26 1.18 15.88
N MET A 81 15.24 0.78 16.69
CA MET A 81 15.39 -0.61 17.15
C MET A 81 14.25 -1.07 18.08
N GLU A 82 13.53 -0.14 18.72
CA GLU A 82 12.34 -0.43 19.52
C GLU A 82 11.07 -0.57 18.67
N PHE A 83 11.12 -0.27 17.37
CA PHE A 83 9.99 -0.46 16.47
C PHE A 83 9.76 -1.95 16.24
N SER A 84 8.67 -2.47 16.79
CA SER A 84 8.40 -3.90 16.82
C SER A 84 7.60 -4.39 15.60
N ILE A 85 7.56 -5.71 15.39
CA ILE A 85 6.66 -6.32 14.40
C ILE A 85 5.19 -5.99 14.71
N LEU A 86 4.81 -5.88 15.99
CA LEU A 86 3.45 -5.47 16.37
C LEU A 86 3.15 -4.04 15.93
N ASP A 87 4.13 -3.13 16.04
CA ASP A 87 3.99 -1.77 15.54
C ASP A 87 3.82 -1.79 14.02
N CYS A 88 4.65 -2.55 13.29
CA CYS A 88 4.50 -2.75 11.85
C CYS A 88 3.09 -3.22 11.45
N VAL A 89 2.56 -4.27 12.12
CA VAL A 89 1.21 -4.78 11.83
C VAL A 89 0.14 -3.72 12.10
N ARG A 90 0.28 -2.94 13.18
CA ARG A 90 -0.64 -1.82 13.48
C ARG A 90 -0.53 -0.73 12.43
N THR A 91 0.67 -0.38 11.99
CA THR A 91 0.92 0.60 10.93
C THR A 91 0.29 0.17 9.61
N VAL A 92 0.44 -1.11 9.22
CA VAL A 92 -0.25 -1.65 8.03
C VAL A 92 -1.77 -1.55 8.20
N SER A 93 -2.30 -1.90 9.37
CA SER A 93 -3.74 -1.78 9.64
C SER A 93 -4.24 -0.34 9.50
N SER A 94 -3.51 0.63 10.05
CA SER A 94 -3.84 2.06 9.93
C SER A 94 -3.79 2.52 8.46
N ALA A 95 -2.71 2.18 7.76
CA ALA A 95 -2.53 2.53 6.36
C ALA A 95 -3.65 1.95 5.46
N CYS A 96 -4.07 0.71 5.70
CA CYS A 96 -5.17 0.08 4.97
C CYS A 96 -6.51 0.83 5.13
N VAL A 97 -6.78 1.37 6.33
CA VAL A 97 -8.02 2.13 6.61
C VAL A 97 -8.05 3.47 5.85
N GLU A 98 -6.89 4.05 5.57
CA GLU A 98 -6.77 5.31 4.83
C GLU A 98 -6.86 5.18 3.31
N ILE A 99 -6.76 3.95 2.78
CA ILE A 99 -6.95 3.71 1.35
C ILE A 99 -8.40 4.00 0.99
N LYS A 100 -8.60 5.06 0.22
CA LYS A 100 -9.94 5.56 -0.09
C LYS A 100 -10.66 4.67 -1.11
N PRO A 101 -12.00 4.61 -1.03
CA PRO A 101 -12.81 4.01 -2.09
C PRO A 101 -12.54 4.63 -3.47
N SER A 102 -12.26 5.94 -3.54
CA SER A 102 -11.90 6.64 -4.78
C SER A 102 -10.59 6.08 -5.38
N THR A 103 -9.55 5.88 -4.57
CA THR A 103 -8.30 5.21 -4.97
C THR A 103 -8.57 3.81 -5.47
N LEU A 104 -9.31 2.99 -4.71
CA LEU A 104 -9.66 1.63 -5.14
C LEU A 104 -10.40 1.64 -6.48
N ASN A 105 -11.41 2.50 -6.66
CA ASN A 105 -12.12 2.61 -7.93
C ASN A 105 -11.19 3.02 -9.08
N ALA A 106 -10.22 3.91 -8.84
CA ALA A 106 -9.23 4.26 -9.85
C ALA A 106 -8.34 3.07 -10.24
N CYS A 107 -7.79 2.34 -9.25
CA CYS A 107 -6.93 1.18 -9.47
C CYS A 107 -7.65 0.02 -10.17
N TRP A 108 -8.94 -0.17 -9.91
CA TRP A 108 -9.77 -1.21 -10.54
C TRP A 108 -10.28 -0.83 -11.95
N LYS A 109 -10.21 0.45 -12.32
CA LYS A 109 -10.75 0.96 -13.59
C LYS A 109 -10.14 0.33 -14.84
N PRO A 110 -8.81 0.07 -14.93
CA PRO A 110 -8.23 -0.61 -16.09
C PRO A 110 -8.75 -2.03 -16.30
N LEU A 111 -9.05 -2.74 -15.21
CA LEU A 111 -9.51 -4.13 -15.25
C LEU A 111 -11.02 -4.26 -15.45
N LEU A 112 -11.80 -3.48 -14.70
CA LEU A 112 -13.27 -3.57 -14.64
C LEU A 112 -13.93 -2.18 -14.68
N PRO A 113 -13.79 -1.44 -15.80
CA PRO A 113 -14.31 -0.07 -15.91
C PRO A 113 -15.83 0.03 -15.68
N GLN A 114 -16.57 -1.04 -15.99
CA GLN A 114 -18.02 -1.11 -15.79
C GLN A 114 -18.45 -1.31 -14.32
N MET A 115 -17.55 -1.73 -13.43
CA MET A 115 -17.84 -2.01 -12.02
C MET A 115 -17.40 -0.88 -11.09
N VAL A 116 -16.61 0.07 -11.59
CA VAL A 116 -16.11 1.19 -10.80
C VAL A 116 -17.05 2.38 -10.88
N GLN A 117 -17.27 3.04 -9.75
CA GLN A 117 -18.02 4.28 -9.67
C GLN A 117 -17.06 5.45 -9.85
N THR A 118 -17.49 6.48 -10.60
CA THR A 118 -16.73 7.75 -10.64
C THR A 118 -17.02 8.50 -9.33
N ILE A 119 -16.18 8.28 -8.33
CA ILE A 119 -16.26 8.98 -7.04
C ILE A 119 -15.41 10.25 -7.18
N GLN A 120 -16.07 11.41 -7.25
CA GLN A 120 -15.40 12.70 -7.06
C GLN A 120 -15.18 12.87 -5.57
N ASP A 121 -13.92 12.78 -5.14
CA ASP A 121 -13.55 12.95 -3.74
C ASP A 121 -13.14 14.42 -3.52
N ASP A 122 -14.01 15.20 -2.89
CA ASP A 122 -13.76 16.60 -2.50
C ASP A 122 -13.00 16.68 -1.15
N SER A 123 -12.69 15.53 -0.53
CA SER A 123 -11.87 15.43 0.67
C SER A 123 -10.42 15.12 0.29
N THR A 124 -9.59 16.14 0.13
CA THR A 124 -8.13 16.00 -0.02
C THR A 124 -7.54 15.58 1.31
N ILE A 125 -7.45 14.27 1.53
CA ILE A 125 -6.44 13.69 2.43
C ILE A 125 -5.88 12.47 1.70
N SER A 126 -5.12 12.76 0.64
CA SER A 126 -3.93 11.99 0.34
C SER A 126 -2.79 12.77 1.00
N LEU A 127 -1.98 12.11 1.82
CA LEU A 127 -0.80 12.74 2.39
C LEU A 127 0.18 13.06 1.26
N PRO A 128 0.55 14.34 1.05
CA PRO A 128 1.50 14.67 0.01
C PRO A 128 2.86 14.08 0.37
N VAL A 129 3.57 13.54 -0.62
CA VAL A 129 4.95 13.03 -0.45
C VAL A 129 5.86 14.05 0.25
N THR A 130 5.60 15.35 0.04
CA THR A 130 6.29 16.45 0.74
C THR A 130 6.18 16.33 2.26
N GLU A 131 5.04 15.95 2.81
CA GLU A 131 4.86 15.78 4.26
C GLU A 131 5.72 14.64 4.80
N ILE A 132 5.72 13.50 4.10
CA ILE A 132 6.58 12.34 4.46
C ILE A 132 8.05 12.75 4.43
N VAL A 133 8.48 13.46 3.40
CA VAL A 133 9.85 13.98 3.27
C VAL A 133 10.19 14.98 4.38
N ASN A 134 9.24 15.82 4.79
CA ASN A 134 9.45 16.77 5.88
C ASN A 134 9.67 16.05 7.22
N ILE A 135 8.83 15.07 7.56
CA ILE A 135 9.02 14.27 8.79
C ILE A 135 10.35 13.52 8.72
N ALA A 136 10.65 12.88 7.59
CA ALA A 136 11.91 12.19 7.34
C ALA A 136 13.14 13.08 7.56
N SER A 137 13.06 14.37 7.19
CA SER A 137 14.15 15.33 7.39
C SER A 137 14.44 15.63 8.86
N CYS A 138 13.45 15.42 9.74
CA CYS A 138 13.63 15.53 11.18
C CYS A 138 14.22 14.25 11.80
N LEU A 139 14.22 13.14 11.06
CA LEU A 139 14.75 11.84 11.48
C LEU A 139 16.19 11.64 10.97
N THR A 140 17.07 12.58 11.28
CA THR A 140 18.49 12.49 10.92
C THR A 140 19.39 12.76 12.13
N ASP A 141 20.41 11.95 12.34
CA ASP A 141 21.47 12.18 13.32
C ASP A 141 22.87 11.90 12.72
N GLU A 142 23.92 11.95 13.55
CA GLU A 142 25.31 11.73 13.08
C GLU A 142 25.54 10.31 12.52
N GLU A 143 24.74 9.33 12.92
CA GLU A 143 24.87 7.93 12.50
C GLU A 143 23.93 7.57 11.34
N PHE A 144 22.81 8.28 11.21
CA PHE A 144 21.75 7.98 10.24
C PHE A 144 21.24 9.23 9.54
N ALA A 145 21.50 9.32 8.23
CA ALA A 145 21.00 10.41 7.39
C ALA A 145 19.93 9.90 6.44
N VAL A 146 18.73 10.47 6.52
CA VAL A 146 17.63 10.16 5.60
C VAL A 146 17.73 11.04 4.36
N ASN A 147 17.94 10.41 3.20
CA ASN A 147 17.98 11.08 1.92
C ASN A 147 16.56 11.27 1.36
N HIS A 148 16.23 12.50 0.97
CA HIS A 148 14.92 12.84 0.39
C HIS A 148 14.61 12.07 -0.88
N GLN A 149 15.63 11.77 -1.69
CA GLN A 149 15.44 11.03 -2.93
C GLN A 149 15.06 9.58 -2.62
N ASP A 150 15.72 8.96 -1.65
CA ASP A 150 15.45 7.58 -1.24
C ASP A 150 14.04 7.45 -0.65
N VAL A 151 13.59 8.45 0.12
CA VAL A 151 12.21 8.49 0.64
C VAL A 151 11.18 8.64 -0.49
N LYS A 152 11.46 9.50 -1.48
CA LYS A 152 10.58 9.64 -2.64
C LYS A 152 10.52 8.34 -3.45
N GLU A 153 11.66 7.69 -3.66
CA GLU A 153 11.73 6.41 -4.34
C GLU A 153 10.99 5.31 -3.57
N LEU A 154 11.11 5.27 -2.24
CA LEU A 154 10.38 4.33 -1.39
C LEU A 154 8.86 4.47 -1.52
N VAL A 155 8.36 5.70 -1.62
CA VAL A 155 6.92 6.01 -1.64
C VAL A 155 6.33 6.01 -3.05
N LEU A 156 7.08 6.46 -4.05
CA LEU A 156 6.60 6.64 -5.43
C LEU A 156 7.13 5.59 -6.41
N GLY A 157 8.18 4.85 -6.06
CA GLY A 157 8.78 3.84 -6.93
C GLY A 157 7.79 2.74 -7.26
N GLU A 158 7.70 2.40 -8.54
CA GLU A 158 6.99 1.22 -9.01
C GLU A 158 7.85 -0.01 -8.70
N GLU A 159 7.26 -1.04 -8.06
CA GLU A 159 7.90 -2.35 -7.98
C GLU A 159 7.82 -3.00 -9.36
N THR A 160 8.91 -2.95 -10.11
CA THR A 160 9.04 -3.80 -11.29
C THR A 160 9.29 -5.22 -10.80
N LEU A 161 8.25 -6.05 -10.81
CA LEU A 161 8.44 -7.49 -10.69
C LEU A 161 9.21 -7.94 -11.94
N ASP A 162 10.46 -8.36 -11.77
CA ASP A 162 11.22 -9.02 -12.82
C ASP A 162 10.46 -10.30 -13.22
N VAL A 163 9.85 -10.28 -14.42
CA VAL A 163 9.15 -11.44 -15.01
C VAL A 163 10.11 -12.26 -15.86
#